data_AF-A0AAV5ZWD5-F1
#
_entry.id   AF-A0AAV5ZWD5-F1
#
_cell.length_a   1.000
_cell.length_b   1.000
_cell.length_c   1.000
_cell.angle_alpha   90.00
_cell.angle_beta   90.00
_cell.angle_gamma   90.00
#
_symmetry.space_group_name_H-M   'P 1'
#
loop_
_entity.id
_entity.type
_entity.pdbx_description
1 polymer ?
#
loop_
_entity_poly.entity_id
_entity_poly.type
_entity_poly.pdbx_seq_one_letter_code
_entity_poly.pdbx_strand_id
1 'polypeptide(L)' 'NVEFVLYPGAPHAFFSDDRPQVYKKEASEDAWKRCLAFFDKHLKG' A
#
# COMPACT_ATOMS: atom_id res chain seq x y z
N ASN A 1 -4.43 -15.25 8.36
CA ASN A 1 -5.17 -14.12 7.78
C ASN A 1 -4.41 -13.59 6.58
N VAL A 2 -5.10 -13.44 5.45
CA VAL A 2 -4.57 -12.89 4.19
C VAL A 2 -5.66 -11.99 3.59
N GLU A 3 -5.25 -10.86 3.04
CA GLU A 3 -6.09 -9.94 2.27
C GLU A 3 -5.38 -9.61 0.95
N PHE A 4 -6.16 -9.46 -0.13
CA PHE A 4 -5.67 -8.97 -1.41
C PHE A 4 -6.41 -7.69 -1.75
N VAL A 5 -5.66 -6.64 -2.12
CA VAL A 5 -6.21 -5.35 -2.54
C VAL A 5 -5.65 -5.02 -3.91
N LEU A 6 -6.54 -4.77 -4.87
CA LEU A 6 -6.19 -4.28 -6.19
C LEU A 6 -6.41 -2.76 -6.20
N TYR A 7 -5.42 -2.01 -6.67
CA TYR A 7 -5.50 -0.57 -6.86
C TYR A 7 -5.66 -0.26 -8.35
N PRO A 8 -6.88 0.04 -8.84
CA PRO A 8 -7.10 0.34 -10.25
C PRO A 8 -6.25 1.53 -10.71
N GLY A 9 -5.57 1.38 -11.85
CA GLY A 9 -4.70 2.43 -12.39
C GLY A 9 -3.34 2.58 -11.69
N ALA A 10 -3.04 1.75 -10.69
CA ALA A 10 -1.72 1.70 -10.07
C ALA A 10 -0.86 0.60 -10.72
N PRO A 11 0.19 0.96 -11.49
CA PRO A 11 1.05 -0.01 -12.15
C PRO A 11 1.99 -0.70 -11.14
N HIS A 12 2.78 -1.66 -11.62
CA HIS A 12 3.90 -2.19 -10.83
C HIS A 12 4.79 -1.05 -10.32
N ALA A 13 5.25 -1.16 -9.07
CA ALA A 13 6.03 -0.14 -8.37
C ALA A 13 5.32 1.20 -8.15
N PHE A 14 3.98 1.22 -8.02
CA PHE A 14 3.23 2.45 -7.73
C PHE A 14 3.63 3.16 -6.42
N PHE A 15 4.37 2.48 -5.54
CA PHE A 15 4.88 3.00 -4.27
C PHE A 15 6.23 3.75 -4.40
N SER A 16 6.89 3.67 -5.56
CA SER A 16 8.17 4.34 -5.83
C SER A 16 7.96 5.84 -6.10
N ASP A 17 8.08 6.67 -5.06
CA ASP A 17 7.96 8.13 -5.11
C ASP A 17 9.07 8.83 -5.90
N ASP A 18 10.22 8.16 -6.07
CA ASP A 18 11.33 8.54 -6.95
C ASP A 18 11.01 8.38 -8.45
N ARG A 19 9.88 7.74 -8.80
CA ARG A 19 9.48 7.41 -10.19
C ARG A 19 8.13 8.02 -10.53
N PRO A 20 8.06 9.32 -10.91
CA PRO A 20 6.80 10.04 -11.14
C PRO A 20 5.84 9.38 -12.14
N GLN A 21 6.37 8.62 -13.10
CA GLN A 21 5.60 7.92 -14.13
C GLN A 21 4.78 6.74 -13.59
N VAL A 22 5.22 6.10 -12.50
CA VAL A 22 4.50 4.98 -11.86
C VAL A 22 3.89 5.36 -10.52
N TYR A 23 4.46 6.34 -9.80
CA TYR A 23 4.00 6.74 -8.48
C TYR A 23 2.50 7.07 -8.47
N LYS A 24 1.77 6.45 -7.54
CA LYS A 24 0.36 6.77 -7.24
C LYS A 24 0.24 7.03 -5.75
N LYS A 25 0.20 8.31 -5.39
CA LYS A 25 0.19 8.76 -3.99
C LYS A 25 -0.96 8.13 -3.20
N GLU A 26 -2.18 8.19 -3.73
CA GLU A 26 -3.38 7.72 -3.04
C GLU A 26 -3.33 6.22 -2.79
N ALA A 27 -2.91 5.43 -3.78
CA ALA A 27 -2.74 3.97 -3.63
C ALA A 27 -1.63 3.62 -2.64
N SER A 28 -0.52 4.38 -2.65
CA SER A 28 0.60 4.18 -1.73
C SER A 28 0.20 4.48 -0.28
N GLU A 29 -0.47 5.60 -0.05
CA GLU A 29 -0.94 5.98 1.28
C GLU A 29 -1.97 4.98 1.84
N ASP A 30 -2.91 4.50 1.02
CA ASP A 30 -3.88 3.48 1.44
C ASP A 30 -3.19 2.13 1.75
N ALA A 31 -2.30 1.68 0.87
CA ALA A 31 -1.54 0.45 1.08
C ALA A 31 -0.70 0.49 2.36
N TRP A 32 -0.09 1.64 2.67
CA TRP A 32 0.66 1.83 3.91
C TRP A 32 -0.22 1.76 5.15
N LYS A 33 -1.36 2.46 5.13
CA LYS A 33 -2.33 2.45 6.24
C LYS A 33 -2.82 1.03 6.54
N ARG A 34 -3.13 0.24 5.50
CA ARG A 34 -3.53 -1.17 5.66
C ARG A 34 -2.43 -2.04 6.23
N CYS A 35 -1.20 -1.87 5.75
CA CYS A 35 -0.03 -2.59 6.27
C CYS A 35 0.18 -2.33 7.77
N LEU A 36 0.14 -1.05 8.18
CA LEU A 36 0.25 -0.67 9.58
C LEU A 36 -0.92 -1.21 10.42
N ALA A 37 -2.16 -1.14 9.92
CA ALA A 37 -3.32 -1.69 10.63
C ALA A 37 -3.23 -3.22 10.81
N PHE A 38 -2.65 -3.92 9.84
CA PHE A 38 -2.40 -5.36 9.95
C PHE A 38 -1.39 -5.65 11.07
N PHE A 39 -0.28 -4.90 11.12
CA PHE A 39 0.69 -5.03 12.21
C PHE A 39 0.09 -4.64 13.56
N ASP A 40 -0.71 -3.58 13.62
CA ASP A 40 -1.40 -3.14 14.83
C ASP A 40 -2.23 -4.27 15.46
N LYS A 41 -3.00 -4.96 14.60
CA LYS A 41 -3.88 -6.05 15.00
C LYS A 41 -3.14 -7.32 15.45
N HIS A 42 -1.93 -7.55 14.94
CA HIS A 42 -1.27 -8.85 15.05
C HIS A 42 0.05 -8.84 15.83
N LEU A 43 0.67 -7.67 16.02
CA LEU A 43 1.97 -7.54 16.69
C LEU A 43 1.92 -6.72 17.97
N LYS A 44 0.80 -6.07 18.29
CA LYS A 44 0.61 -5.46 19.62
C LYS A 44 0.38 -6.58 20.64
N GLY A 45 1.37 -6.78 21.51
CA GLY A 45 1.28 -7.62 22.70
C GLY A 45 0.41 -6.99 23.79
#